data_AF-A0A8T9BY77-F1
#
_entry.id   AF-A0A8T9BY77-F1
#
_cell.length_a   1.000
_cell.length_b   1.000
_cell.length_c   1.000
_cell.angle_alpha   90.00
_cell.angle_beta   90.00
_cell.angle_gamma   90.00
#
_symmetry.space_group_name_H-M   'P 1'
#
loop_
_entity.id
_entity.type
_entity.pdbx_description
1 polymer ?
#
loop_
_entity_poly.entity_id
_entity_poly.type
_entity_poly.pdbx_seq_one_letter_code
_entity_poly.pdbx_strand_id
1 'polypeptide(L)'
;MAPSKLETENHTRDAEFNKAMHKNSSNAQGGFSAMMKKDKAAQKAATDEYFKHWDNKTAKDETLADREARKAEYATLTRHYYNLGTDLYEYGWGQSFHFCRFAYAEPFHQAIARHEHYLAAKIGIKDGDKVLDVGCGVGGPAREIAKFTGAHITGLNNNDYQIERATRYAAKEGLSNQLNFVKGDFMQMSFPAESFDAVYAIEATVHAPSLEGVYSQIFRVLKPGGVFGVYEWLMTDNYDNDNERHREIRLGIEQGDGISNMVRISEGIAAIKAAGFELELHEDLAKRPDATPWYYPLAGDFKMMGSPWDFLTIARMTWWGRGITHKFVGVLEKIGFAPGGTQKTADSLALAADCLVAGAKEDLFTPMYLMVARKPLK
;
A
#
# COMPACT_ATOMS: atom_id res chain seq x y z
N MET A 1 -24.78 4.06 -4.90
CA MET A 1 -24.74 4.85 -6.15
C MET A 1 -24.35 3.90 -7.26
N ALA A 2 -24.90 4.03 -8.48
CA ALA A 2 -24.41 3.26 -9.62
C ALA A 2 -22.88 3.46 -9.74
N PRO A 3 -22.07 2.43 -10.04
CA PRO A 3 -20.63 2.61 -10.13
C PRO A 3 -20.35 3.69 -11.17
N SER A 4 -19.62 4.74 -10.76
CA SER A 4 -18.99 5.64 -11.71
C SER A 4 -18.26 4.80 -12.75
N LYS A 5 -18.31 5.19 -14.02
CA LYS A 5 -17.54 4.53 -15.07
C LYS A 5 -16.09 4.39 -14.59
N LEU A 6 -15.60 3.16 -14.45
CA LEU A 6 -14.23 2.89 -14.02
C LEU A 6 -13.25 3.48 -15.04
N GLU A 7 -12.04 3.79 -14.57
CA GLU A 7 -10.96 4.24 -15.44
C GLU A 7 -10.64 3.15 -16.47
N THR A 8 -10.56 3.52 -17.75
CA THR A 8 -10.25 2.56 -18.82
C THR A 8 -8.77 2.15 -18.73
N GLU A 9 -8.52 0.84 -18.64
CA GLU A 9 -7.16 0.31 -18.68
C GLU A 9 -6.49 0.55 -20.05
N ASN A 10 -5.22 0.94 -20.04
CA ASN A 10 -4.39 1.02 -21.23
C ASN A 10 -2.99 0.49 -20.93
N HIS A 11 -2.83 -0.82 -21.04
CA HIS A 11 -1.57 -1.51 -20.70
C HIS A 11 -0.42 -1.07 -21.60
N THR A 12 -0.67 -0.75 -22.88
CA THR A 12 0.36 -0.27 -23.81
C THR A 12 0.93 1.08 -23.36
N ARG A 13 0.06 2.07 -23.12
CA ARG A 13 0.47 3.39 -22.63
C ARG A 13 1.25 3.28 -21.32
N ASP A 14 0.75 2.47 -20.40
CA ASP A 14 1.35 2.29 -19.09
C ASP A 14 2.75 1.67 -19.18
N ALA A 15 2.91 0.63 -20.01
CA ALA A 15 4.19 -0.02 -20.25
C ALA A 15 5.18 0.91 -20.95
N GLU A 16 4.72 1.71 -21.92
CA GLU A 16 5.54 2.74 -22.58
C GLU A 16 6.03 3.81 -21.59
N PHE A 17 5.14 4.30 -20.73
CA PHE A 17 5.50 5.26 -19.68
C PHE A 17 6.48 4.66 -18.68
N ASN A 18 6.23 3.42 -18.23
CA ASN A 18 7.10 2.68 -17.32
C ASN A 18 8.52 2.55 -17.90
N LYS A 19 8.62 2.12 -19.15
CA LYS A 19 9.90 1.98 -19.86
C LYS A 19 10.63 3.32 -20.02
N ALA A 20 9.89 4.38 -20.34
CA ALA A 20 10.45 5.72 -20.45
C ALA A 20 11.01 6.21 -19.11
N MET A 21 10.27 6.03 -18.02
CA MET A 21 10.64 6.51 -16.69
C MET A 21 11.77 5.70 -16.07
N HIS A 22 11.64 4.37 -16.04
CA HIS A 22 12.53 3.51 -15.27
C HIS A 22 13.68 2.93 -16.10
N LYS A 23 13.62 2.96 -17.44
CA LYS A 23 14.66 2.41 -18.33
C LYS A 23 15.02 0.97 -17.92
N ASN A 24 16.28 0.73 -17.55
CA ASN A 24 16.78 -0.55 -17.04
C ASN A 24 16.96 -0.56 -15.51
N SER A 25 16.37 0.38 -14.77
CA SER A 25 16.57 0.51 -13.32
C SER A 25 15.93 -0.62 -12.51
N SER A 26 14.95 -1.34 -13.08
CA SER A 26 14.47 -2.60 -12.49
C SER A 26 15.57 -3.66 -12.39
N ASN A 27 16.64 -3.55 -13.20
CA ASN A 27 17.86 -4.38 -13.14
C ASN A 27 18.92 -3.87 -12.13
N ALA A 28 18.79 -2.66 -11.60
CA ALA A 28 19.68 -2.16 -10.55
C ALA A 28 19.37 -2.82 -9.19
N GLN A 29 20.32 -2.82 -8.25
CA GLN A 29 19.97 -2.93 -6.83
C GLN A 29 19.09 -1.69 -6.52
N GLY A 30 17.88 -1.88 -6.00
CA GLY A 30 16.87 -0.84 -5.82
C GLY A 30 17.30 0.35 -4.95
N GLY A 31 16.34 1.19 -4.57
CA GLY A 31 16.60 2.33 -3.71
C GLY A 31 17.31 3.48 -4.43
N PHE A 32 18.23 4.16 -3.73
CA PHE A 32 18.81 5.43 -4.18
C PHE A 32 19.46 5.35 -5.58
N SER A 33 20.13 4.24 -5.93
CA SER A 33 20.76 4.08 -7.25
C SER A 33 19.75 4.00 -8.39
N ALA A 34 18.61 3.32 -8.18
CA ALA A 34 17.54 3.20 -9.16
C ALA A 34 16.83 4.55 -9.35
N MET A 35 16.53 5.23 -8.25
CA MET A 35 15.91 6.57 -8.24
C MET A 35 16.71 7.59 -9.07
N MET A 36 18.04 7.62 -8.91
CA MET A 36 18.91 8.58 -9.64
C MET A 36 19.05 8.27 -11.14
N LYS A 37 18.61 7.10 -11.60
CA LYS A 37 18.67 6.68 -13.01
C LYS A 37 17.36 6.93 -13.77
N LYS A 38 16.32 7.39 -13.08
CA LYS A 38 15.02 7.69 -13.69
C LYS A 38 15.13 8.80 -14.72
N ASP A 39 14.26 8.73 -15.73
CA ASP A 39 14.16 9.80 -16.70
C ASP A 39 13.55 11.07 -16.08
N LYS A 40 14.21 12.19 -16.31
CA LYS A 40 13.83 13.46 -15.69
C LYS A 40 12.51 14.01 -16.20
N ALA A 41 12.24 13.87 -17.51
CA ALA A 41 11.00 14.38 -18.10
C ALA A 41 9.81 13.52 -17.68
N ALA A 42 9.96 12.20 -17.73
CA ALA A 42 8.93 11.28 -17.28
C ALA A 42 8.65 11.42 -15.77
N GLN A 43 9.68 11.60 -14.94
CA GLN A 43 9.48 11.83 -13.50
C GLN A 43 8.76 13.15 -13.22
N LYS A 44 9.10 14.22 -13.94
CA LYS A 44 8.36 15.49 -13.81
C LYS A 44 6.89 15.30 -14.20
N ALA A 45 6.61 14.61 -15.32
CA ALA A 45 5.24 14.33 -15.75
C ALA A 45 4.47 13.51 -14.70
N ALA A 46 5.08 12.48 -14.11
CA ALA A 46 4.46 11.73 -13.01
C ALA A 46 4.22 12.59 -11.77
N THR A 47 5.14 13.49 -11.44
CA THR A 47 5.01 14.42 -10.32
C THR A 47 3.85 15.38 -10.56
N ASP A 48 3.81 16.04 -11.71
CA ASP A 48 2.74 16.98 -12.05
C ASP A 48 1.37 16.27 -12.06
N GLU A 49 1.30 15.08 -12.66
CA GLU A 49 0.08 14.29 -12.75
C GLU A 49 -0.42 13.82 -11.38
N TYR A 50 0.49 13.45 -10.48
CA TYR A 50 0.12 13.08 -9.12
C TYR A 50 -0.34 14.29 -8.30
N PHE A 51 0.46 15.35 -8.29
CA PHE A 51 0.23 16.51 -7.42
C PHE A 51 -0.88 17.44 -7.91
N LYS A 52 -1.39 17.32 -9.15
CA LYS A 52 -2.59 18.06 -9.59
C LYS A 52 -3.82 17.81 -8.71
N HIS A 53 -3.87 16.65 -8.03
CA HIS A 53 -4.95 16.28 -7.13
C HIS A 53 -4.84 16.90 -5.73
N TRP A 54 -3.67 17.42 -5.38
CA TRP A 54 -3.31 17.83 -4.01
C TRP A 54 -2.87 19.30 -3.92
N ASP A 55 -2.26 19.83 -4.98
CA ASP A 55 -1.72 21.19 -5.00
C ASP A 55 -2.80 22.24 -4.77
N ASN A 56 -2.53 23.16 -3.83
CA ASN A 56 -3.43 24.22 -3.43
C ASN A 56 -4.79 23.74 -2.88
N LYS A 57 -4.88 22.49 -2.43
CA LYS A 57 -6.05 21.94 -1.76
C LYS A 57 -5.74 21.73 -0.30
N THR A 58 -6.65 22.19 0.57
CA THR A 58 -6.54 22.02 2.02
C THR A 58 -7.75 21.26 2.53
N ALA A 59 -7.65 20.69 3.72
CA ALA A 59 -8.78 20.03 4.37
C ALA A 59 -9.96 21.00 4.61
N LYS A 60 -9.66 22.29 4.79
CA LYS A 60 -10.66 23.34 4.98
C LYS A 60 -11.55 23.53 3.75
N ASP A 61 -10.93 23.54 2.57
CA ASP A 61 -11.60 23.87 1.30
C ASP A 61 -11.98 22.62 0.49
N GLU A 62 -11.69 21.42 0.99
CA GLU A 62 -11.99 20.17 0.29
C GLU A 62 -13.50 19.97 0.12
N THR A 63 -13.93 19.71 -1.12
CA THR A 63 -15.31 19.40 -1.45
C THR A 63 -15.51 17.92 -1.77
N LEU A 64 -16.78 17.49 -1.79
CA LEU A 64 -17.13 16.15 -2.30
C LEU A 64 -16.72 15.97 -3.77
N ALA A 65 -16.78 17.04 -4.58
CA ALA A 65 -16.37 17.00 -5.97
C ALA A 65 -14.85 16.75 -6.11
N ASP A 66 -14.04 17.27 -5.19
CA ASP A 66 -12.60 16.96 -5.17
C ASP A 66 -12.34 15.48 -4.91
N ARG A 67 -13.07 14.88 -3.95
CA ARG A 67 -12.97 13.44 -3.64
C ARG A 67 -13.41 12.60 -4.82
N GLU A 68 -14.54 12.93 -5.45
CA GLU A 68 -15.02 12.22 -6.63
C GLU A 68 -14.07 12.35 -7.83
N ALA A 69 -13.43 13.51 -8.01
CA ALA A 69 -12.40 13.68 -9.05
C ALA A 69 -11.17 12.80 -8.80
N ARG A 70 -10.72 12.65 -7.55
CA ARG A 70 -9.64 11.70 -7.21
C ARG A 70 -10.05 10.26 -7.43
N LYS A 71 -11.27 9.90 -7.03
CA LYS A 71 -11.82 8.55 -7.24
C LYS A 71 -12.01 8.21 -8.71
N ALA A 72 -12.34 9.18 -9.57
CA ALA A 72 -12.48 8.96 -11.00
C ALA A 72 -11.15 8.60 -11.70
N GLU A 73 -10.03 9.03 -11.13
CA GLU A 73 -8.67 8.78 -11.64
C GLU A 73 -7.82 7.91 -10.68
N TYR A 74 -8.47 7.09 -9.84
CA TYR A 74 -7.79 6.33 -8.78
C TYR A 74 -6.63 5.48 -9.28
N ALA A 75 -6.76 4.85 -10.46
CA ALA A 75 -5.75 3.95 -10.99
C ALA A 75 -4.54 4.75 -11.49
N THR A 76 -4.77 5.85 -12.21
CA THR A 76 -3.70 6.78 -12.62
C THR A 76 -3.01 7.43 -11.41
N LEU A 77 -3.77 7.91 -10.42
CA LEU A 77 -3.25 8.46 -9.17
C LEU A 77 -2.30 7.47 -8.48
N THR A 78 -2.78 6.26 -8.23
CA THR A 78 -2.02 5.20 -7.54
C THR A 78 -0.78 4.78 -8.35
N ARG A 79 -0.90 4.65 -9.69
CA ARG A 79 0.21 4.26 -10.56
C ARG A 79 1.33 5.30 -10.54
N HIS A 80 1.00 6.60 -10.65
CA HIS A 80 2.01 7.66 -10.59
C HIS A 80 2.64 7.77 -9.21
N TYR A 81 1.84 7.62 -8.15
CA TYR A 81 2.36 7.55 -6.78
C TYR A 81 3.45 6.48 -6.64
N TYR A 82 3.18 5.22 -7.01
CA TYR A 82 4.17 4.15 -6.87
C TYR A 82 5.33 4.28 -7.86
N ASN A 83 5.13 4.88 -9.03
CA ASN A 83 6.24 5.23 -9.93
C ASN A 83 7.23 6.20 -9.27
N LEU A 84 6.75 7.12 -8.44
CA LEU A 84 7.58 8.06 -7.69
C LEU A 84 8.19 7.40 -6.43
N GLY A 85 7.35 6.74 -5.63
CA GLY A 85 7.69 6.30 -4.27
C GLY A 85 8.38 4.94 -4.13
N THR A 86 8.24 4.01 -5.08
CA THR A 86 8.68 2.60 -4.88
C THR A 86 10.12 2.46 -4.40
N ASP A 87 11.07 3.18 -5.01
CA ASP A 87 12.48 3.08 -4.60
C ASP A 87 12.73 3.67 -3.22
N LEU A 88 12.00 4.72 -2.84
CA LEU A 88 12.06 5.30 -1.49
C LEU A 88 11.51 4.33 -0.45
N TYR A 89 10.44 3.60 -0.78
CA TYR A 89 9.89 2.54 0.06
C TYR A 89 10.85 1.36 0.21
N GLU A 90 11.45 0.87 -0.87
CA GLU A 90 12.42 -0.23 -0.77
C GLU A 90 13.65 0.14 0.06
N TYR A 91 14.12 1.38 -0.05
CA TYR A 91 15.26 1.87 0.72
C TYR A 91 14.90 2.12 2.19
N GLY A 92 13.73 2.72 2.46
CA GLY A 92 13.36 3.20 3.78
C GLY A 92 12.51 2.24 4.62
N TRP A 93 11.81 1.31 3.98
CA TRP A 93 10.84 0.41 4.61
C TRP A 93 11.20 -1.06 4.41
N GLY A 94 11.58 -1.46 3.19
CA GLY A 94 11.92 -2.85 2.86
C GLY A 94 11.09 -3.35 1.68
N GLN A 95 10.91 -4.67 1.53
CA GLN A 95 10.23 -5.25 0.36
C GLN A 95 8.77 -5.66 0.61
N SER A 96 8.31 -5.53 1.85
CA SER A 96 6.91 -5.71 2.26
C SER A 96 6.35 -4.35 2.67
N PHE A 97 5.58 -3.73 1.78
CA PHE A 97 5.03 -2.39 1.97
C PHE A 97 3.74 -2.44 2.79
N HIS A 98 3.85 -2.76 4.08
CA HIS A 98 2.71 -2.74 4.99
C HIS A 98 3.16 -2.53 6.44
N PHE A 99 2.20 -2.27 7.32
CA PHE A 99 2.43 -2.17 8.75
C PHE A 99 2.32 -3.54 9.45
N CYS A 100 2.87 -3.60 10.65
CA CYS A 100 2.77 -4.78 11.49
C CYS A 100 2.72 -4.40 12.96
N ARG A 101 2.28 -5.35 13.77
CA ARG A 101 2.36 -5.27 15.23
C ARG A 101 3.74 -5.70 15.70
N PHE A 102 4.26 -5.07 16.75
CA PHE A 102 5.57 -5.40 17.33
C PHE A 102 5.41 -6.09 18.68
N ALA A 103 5.90 -7.33 18.80
CA ALA A 103 6.10 -7.94 20.10
C ALA A 103 7.29 -7.29 20.84
N TYR A 104 7.46 -7.61 22.12
CA TYR A 104 8.54 -7.05 22.93
C TYR A 104 9.92 -7.31 22.30
N ALA A 105 10.64 -6.23 21.98
CA ALA A 105 11.98 -6.24 21.38
C ALA A 105 12.09 -7.05 20.07
N GLU A 106 10.99 -7.14 19.30
CA GLU A 106 10.97 -7.87 18.05
C GLU A 106 11.56 -7.04 16.89
N PRO A 107 12.52 -7.57 16.11
CA PRO A 107 13.06 -6.87 14.96
C PRO A 107 12.02 -6.64 13.86
N PHE A 108 12.10 -5.51 13.18
CA PHE A 108 11.12 -5.09 12.17
C PHE A 108 10.78 -6.15 11.11
N HIS A 109 11.80 -6.75 10.49
CA HIS A 109 11.59 -7.77 9.47
C HIS A 109 10.94 -9.05 10.01
N GLN A 110 11.17 -9.41 11.28
CA GLN A 110 10.51 -10.55 11.91
C GLN A 110 9.05 -10.22 12.24
N ALA A 111 8.79 -9.00 12.72
CA ALA A 111 7.44 -8.53 13.01
C ALA A 111 6.56 -8.48 11.76
N ILE A 112 7.10 -8.00 10.62
CA ILE A 112 6.45 -8.02 9.32
C ILE A 112 6.13 -9.45 8.88
N ALA A 113 7.13 -10.34 8.86
CA ALA A 113 6.93 -11.73 8.44
C ALA A 113 5.91 -12.45 9.33
N ARG A 114 5.96 -12.23 10.65
CA ARG A 114 4.95 -12.77 11.59
C ARG A 114 3.55 -12.26 11.29
N HIS A 115 3.40 -11.02 10.85
CA HIS A 115 2.10 -10.46 10.46
C HIS A 115 1.56 -11.14 9.20
N GLU A 116 2.42 -11.32 8.19
CA GLU A 116 2.10 -12.04 6.95
C GLU A 116 1.70 -13.51 7.24
N HIS A 117 2.47 -14.21 8.08
CA HIS A 117 2.16 -15.57 8.53
C HIS A 117 0.83 -15.65 9.29
N TYR A 118 0.55 -14.64 10.13
CA TYR A 118 -0.71 -14.59 10.87
C TYR A 118 -1.91 -14.50 9.93
N LEU A 119 -1.84 -13.67 8.88
CA LEU A 119 -2.91 -13.59 7.88
C LEU A 119 -3.10 -14.93 7.14
N ALA A 120 -1.99 -15.51 6.65
CA ALA A 120 -2.00 -16.79 5.95
C ALA A 120 -2.62 -17.91 6.81
N ALA A 121 -2.26 -17.96 8.09
CA ALA A 121 -2.83 -18.91 9.04
C ALA A 121 -4.31 -18.64 9.33
N LYS A 122 -4.73 -17.37 9.42
CA LYS A 122 -6.12 -16.99 9.69
C LYS A 122 -7.08 -17.31 8.56
N ILE A 123 -6.61 -17.23 7.31
CA ILE A 123 -7.42 -17.63 6.16
C ILE A 123 -7.23 -19.10 5.77
N GLY A 124 -6.33 -19.80 6.44
CA GLY A 124 -6.12 -21.24 6.31
C GLY A 124 -5.48 -21.66 4.98
N ILE A 125 -4.52 -20.87 4.46
CA ILE A 125 -3.75 -21.23 3.27
C ILE A 125 -2.98 -22.54 3.52
N LYS A 126 -3.02 -23.45 2.56
CA LYS A 126 -2.35 -24.76 2.60
C LYS A 126 -1.34 -24.91 1.47
N ASP A 127 -0.51 -25.93 1.62
CA ASP A 127 0.40 -26.39 0.57
C ASP A 127 -0.37 -26.72 -0.72
N GLY A 128 0.12 -26.20 -1.85
CA GLY A 128 -0.49 -26.39 -3.17
C GLY A 128 -1.74 -25.55 -3.49
N ASP A 129 -2.27 -24.75 -2.55
CA ASP A 129 -3.41 -23.87 -2.81
C ASP A 129 -3.09 -22.85 -3.89
N LYS A 130 -4.09 -22.49 -4.72
CA LYS A 130 -3.99 -21.34 -5.63
C LYS A 130 -4.47 -20.09 -4.91
N VAL A 131 -3.56 -19.17 -4.64
CA VAL A 131 -3.82 -17.95 -3.88
C VAL A 131 -3.67 -16.72 -4.76
N LEU A 132 -4.57 -15.75 -4.61
CA LEU A 132 -4.45 -14.43 -5.21
C LEU A 132 -3.99 -13.41 -4.16
N ASP A 133 -2.92 -12.67 -4.46
CA ASP A 133 -2.47 -11.48 -3.74
C ASP A 133 -2.93 -10.24 -4.50
N VAL A 134 -3.90 -9.50 -3.93
CA VAL A 134 -4.51 -8.32 -4.54
C VAL A 134 -3.74 -7.08 -4.10
N GLY A 135 -2.95 -6.52 -5.02
CA GLY A 135 -2.07 -5.38 -4.76
C GLY A 135 -0.68 -5.79 -4.26
N CYS A 136 -0.02 -6.73 -4.95
CA CYS A 136 1.14 -7.45 -4.43
C CYS A 136 2.43 -6.61 -4.24
N GLY A 137 2.44 -5.32 -4.63
CA GLY A 137 3.62 -4.47 -4.58
C GLY A 137 4.83 -5.08 -5.31
N VAL A 138 6.00 -5.04 -4.67
CA VAL A 138 7.23 -5.73 -5.13
C VAL A 138 7.32 -7.20 -4.67
N GLY A 139 6.20 -7.78 -4.24
CA GLY A 139 6.02 -9.20 -3.94
C GLY A 139 6.64 -9.69 -2.64
N GLY A 140 6.95 -8.81 -1.68
CA GLY A 140 7.48 -9.21 -0.37
C GLY A 140 6.58 -10.21 0.36
N PRO A 141 5.31 -9.86 0.64
CA PRO A 141 4.39 -10.76 1.33
C PRO A 141 4.14 -12.06 0.55
N ALA A 142 4.00 -11.99 -0.77
CA ALA A 142 3.87 -13.19 -1.60
C ALA A 142 5.06 -14.14 -1.45
N ARG A 143 6.30 -13.63 -1.41
CA ARG A 143 7.49 -14.47 -1.19
C ARG A 143 7.48 -15.09 0.21
N GLU A 144 7.19 -14.30 1.24
CA GLU A 144 7.19 -14.81 2.61
C GLU A 144 6.09 -15.85 2.84
N ILE A 145 4.86 -15.56 2.41
CA ILE A 145 3.71 -16.47 2.53
C ILE A 145 3.95 -17.75 1.73
N ALA A 146 4.46 -17.68 0.49
CA ALA A 146 4.75 -18.88 -0.30
C ALA A 146 5.80 -19.78 0.38
N LYS A 147 6.87 -19.21 0.94
CA LYS A 147 7.87 -19.98 1.72
C LYS A 147 7.28 -20.61 2.97
N PHE A 148 6.33 -19.92 3.62
CA PHE A 148 5.69 -20.41 4.85
C PHE A 148 4.67 -21.52 4.59
N THR A 149 3.88 -21.42 3.52
CA THR A 149 2.73 -22.32 3.29
C THR A 149 2.94 -23.37 2.20
N GLY A 150 3.83 -23.14 1.23
CA GLY A 150 3.95 -23.96 0.02
C GLY A 150 2.88 -23.67 -1.05
N ALA A 151 2.13 -22.57 -0.93
CA ALA A 151 1.08 -22.20 -1.88
C ALA A 151 1.63 -21.63 -3.20
N HIS A 152 0.83 -21.76 -4.27
CA HIS A 152 1.07 -21.09 -5.54
C HIS A 152 0.36 -19.73 -5.55
N ILE A 153 1.12 -18.64 -5.50
CA ILE A 153 0.57 -17.29 -5.37
C ILE A 153 0.68 -16.55 -6.70
N THR A 154 -0.45 -16.03 -7.17
CA THR A 154 -0.51 -15.04 -8.24
C THR A 154 -0.68 -13.65 -7.62
N GLY A 155 0.28 -12.75 -7.84
CA GLY A 155 0.15 -11.35 -7.44
C GLY A 155 -0.43 -10.49 -8.56
N LEU A 156 -1.47 -9.71 -8.25
CA LEU A 156 -2.05 -8.73 -9.15
C LEU A 156 -1.61 -7.33 -8.73
N ASN A 157 -1.11 -6.52 -9.67
CA ASN A 157 -0.74 -5.14 -9.40
C ASN A 157 -0.90 -4.24 -10.63
N ASN A 158 -1.17 -2.96 -10.43
CA ASN A 158 -1.36 -1.99 -11.52
C ASN A 158 -0.07 -1.29 -11.96
N ASN A 159 1.08 -1.62 -11.35
CA ASN A 159 2.36 -0.95 -11.60
C ASN A 159 3.38 -1.91 -12.24
N ASP A 160 3.75 -1.66 -13.49
CA ASP A 160 4.67 -2.51 -14.26
C ASP A 160 6.07 -2.56 -13.63
N TYR A 161 6.58 -1.44 -13.10
CA TYR A 161 7.87 -1.40 -12.40
C TYR A 161 7.89 -2.35 -11.21
N GLN A 162 6.85 -2.35 -10.38
CA GLN A 162 6.76 -3.23 -9.23
C GLN A 162 6.62 -4.71 -9.63
N ILE A 163 5.91 -5.02 -10.71
CA ILE A 163 5.79 -6.38 -11.26
C ILE A 163 7.13 -6.91 -11.76
N GLU A 164 7.89 -6.10 -12.52
CA GLU A 164 9.23 -6.47 -12.98
C GLU A 164 10.14 -6.81 -11.79
N ARG A 165 10.06 -6.00 -10.73
CA ARG A 165 10.83 -6.21 -9.49
C ARG A 165 10.39 -7.45 -8.73
N ALA A 166 9.09 -7.64 -8.53
CA ALA A 166 8.51 -8.81 -7.87
C ALA A 166 8.95 -10.10 -8.56
N THR A 167 8.85 -10.13 -9.89
CA THR A 167 9.28 -11.25 -10.73
C THR A 167 10.77 -11.54 -10.56
N ARG A 168 11.60 -10.50 -10.58
CA ARG A 168 13.05 -10.63 -10.38
C ARG A 168 13.41 -11.14 -8.99
N TYR A 169 12.74 -10.65 -7.94
CA TYR A 169 12.99 -11.08 -6.58
C TYR A 169 12.56 -12.53 -6.35
N ALA A 170 11.41 -12.93 -6.87
CA ALA A 170 11.00 -14.33 -6.86
C ALA A 170 12.03 -15.23 -7.56
N ALA A 171 12.54 -14.82 -8.73
CA ALA A 171 13.58 -15.56 -9.44
C ALA A 171 14.89 -15.66 -8.65
N LYS A 172 15.32 -14.55 -8.02
CA LYS A 172 16.53 -14.50 -7.19
C LYS A 172 16.45 -15.44 -5.98
N GLU A 173 15.25 -15.61 -5.42
CA GLU A 173 14.98 -16.51 -4.28
C GLU A 173 14.61 -17.93 -4.70
N GLY A 174 14.59 -18.24 -6.00
CA GLY A 174 14.26 -19.58 -6.52
C GLY A 174 12.77 -19.94 -6.44
N LEU A 175 11.89 -18.95 -6.36
CA LEU A 175 10.44 -19.11 -6.17
C LEU A 175 9.63 -18.96 -7.47
N SER A 176 10.26 -18.89 -8.64
CA SER A 176 9.56 -18.69 -9.94
C SER A 176 8.57 -19.79 -10.31
N ASN A 177 8.66 -20.97 -9.70
CA ASN A 177 7.69 -22.06 -9.89
C ASN A 177 6.44 -21.92 -9.01
N GLN A 178 6.49 -21.09 -7.98
CA GLN A 178 5.40 -20.87 -7.02
C GLN A 178 4.75 -19.49 -7.18
N LEU A 179 5.50 -18.51 -7.70
CA LEU A 179 5.07 -17.13 -7.79
C LEU A 179 4.95 -16.66 -9.23
N ASN A 180 3.81 -16.04 -9.53
CA ASN A 180 3.56 -15.34 -10.79
C ASN A 180 3.00 -13.94 -10.51
N PHE A 181 3.41 -12.93 -11.27
CA PHE A 181 2.95 -11.56 -11.08
C PHE A 181 2.34 -11.02 -12.37
N VAL A 182 1.13 -10.48 -12.28
CA VAL A 182 0.29 -10.10 -13.41
C VAL A 182 -0.11 -8.63 -13.30
N LYS A 183 -0.01 -7.92 -14.43
CA LYS A 183 -0.47 -6.54 -14.56
C LYS A 183 -1.99 -6.51 -14.67
N GLY A 184 -2.62 -5.67 -13.85
CA GLY A 184 -4.04 -5.38 -13.98
C GLY A 184 -4.58 -4.52 -12.86
N ASP A 185 -5.78 -4.01 -13.08
CA ASP A 185 -6.58 -3.30 -12.09
C ASP A 185 -7.45 -4.28 -11.29
N PHE A 186 -7.37 -4.24 -9.95
CA PHE A 186 -8.19 -5.10 -9.09
C PHE A 186 -9.70 -4.79 -9.16
N MET A 187 -10.11 -3.66 -9.74
CA MET A 187 -11.51 -3.35 -10.01
C MET A 187 -12.01 -4.05 -11.28
N GLN A 188 -11.10 -4.56 -12.10
CA GLN A 188 -11.34 -5.10 -13.45
C GLN A 188 -10.55 -6.40 -13.67
N MET A 189 -10.52 -7.28 -12.65
CA MET A 189 -9.70 -8.49 -12.64
C MET A 189 -9.95 -9.40 -13.86
N SER A 190 -8.94 -9.62 -14.69
CA SER A 190 -9.01 -10.50 -15.85
C SER A 190 -8.78 -12.00 -15.52
N PHE A 191 -9.34 -12.45 -14.40
CA PHE A 191 -9.33 -13.86 -14.00
C PHE A 191 -10.73 -14.48 -14.18
N PRO A 192 -10.84 -15.78 -14.52
CA PRO A 192 -12.11 -16.48 -14.49
C PRO A 192 -12.74 -16.49 -13.08
N ALA A 193 -14.06 -16.59 -13.01
CA ALA A 193 -14.73 -16.79 -11.73
C ALA A 193 -14.24 -18.10 -11.07
N GLU A 194 -14.24 -18.14 -9.74
CA GLU A 194 -13.97 -19.37 -8.97
C GLU A 194 -12.61 -20.03 -9.28
N SER A 195 -11.58 -19.21 -9.49
CA SER A 195 -10.23 -19.65 -9.84
C SER A 195 -9.34 -19.94 -8.63
N PHE A 196 -9.55 -19.23 -7.51
CA PHE A 196 -8.64 -19.22 -6.37
C PHE A 196 -9.25 -19.89 -5.13
N ASP A 197 -8.41 -20.63 -4.40
CA ASP A 197 -8.77 -21.30 -3.14
C ASP A 197 -8.83 -20.32 -1.97
N ALA A 198 -7.93 -19.33 -1.96
CA ALA A 198 -7.93 -18.20 -1.05
C ALA A 198 -7.52 -16.92 -1.77
N VAL A 199 -7.95 -15.77 -1.23
CA VAL A 199 -7.48 -14.45 -1.67
C VAL A 199 -7.02 -13.67 -0.44
N TYR A 200 -5.95 -12.90 -0.56
CA TYR A 200 -5.62 -11.89 0.42
C TYR A 200 -5.33 -10.53 -0.21
N ALA A 201 -5.52 -9.48 0.59
CA ALA A 201 -5.08 -8.13 0.28
C ALA A 201 -4.42 -7.54 1.53
N ILE A 202 -3.18 -7.08 1.43
CA ILE A 202 -2.50 -6.43 2.55
C ILE A 202 -2.38 -4.96 2.21
N GLU A 203 -3.20 -4.13 2.86
CA GLU A 203 -3.13 -2.66 2.82
C GLU A 203 -3.23 -2.06 1.42
N ALA A 204 -3.87 -2.76 0.48
CA ALA A 204 -3.92 -2.37 -0.93
C ALA A 204 -5.30 -1.93 -1.42
N THR A 205 -6.38 -2.51 -0.89
CA THR A 205 -7.75 -2.26 -1.38
C THR A 205 -8.24 -0.86 -1.06
N VAL A 206 -7.61 -0.16 -0.12
CA VAL A 206 -7.79 1.28 0.14
C VAL A 206 -7.57 2.17 -1.09
N HIS A 207 -6.76 1.74 -2.06
CA HIS A 207 -6.56 2.49 -3.31
C HIS A 207 -7.77 2.39 -4.27
N ALA A 208 -8.70 1.47 -4.03
CA ALA A 208 -9.90 1.32 -4.83
C ALA A 208 -10.85 2.51 -4.64
N PRO A 209 -11.58 2.93 -5.69
CA PRO A 209 -12.58 3.98 -5.55
C PRO A 209 -13.84 3.49 -4.81
N SER A 210 -13.95 2.16 -4.62
CA SER A 210 -15.05 1.50 -3.91
C SER A 210 -14.57 0.18 -3.34
N LEU A 211 -14.62 0.04 -2.01
CA LEU A 211 -14.34 -1.24 -1.34
C LEU A 211 -15.33 -2.33 -1.75
N GLU A 212 -16.63 -2.02 -1.86
CA GLU A 212 -17.64 -2.98 -2.32
C GLU A 212 -17.32 -3.49 -3.72
N GLY A 213 -16.88 -2.60 -4.61
CA GLY A 213 -16.52 -2.95 -5.99
C GLY A 213 -15.33 -3.90 -6.07
N VAL A 214 -14.23 -3.62 -5.37
CA VAL A 214 -13.06 -4.52 -5.35
C VAL A 214 -13.37 -5.83 -4.63
N TYR A 215 -14.10 -5.80 -3.51
CA TYR A 215 -14.50 -7.02 -2.81
C TYR A 215 -15.44 -7.87 -3.66
N SER A 216 -16.29 -7.28 -4.50
CA SER A 216 -17.12 -8.02 -5.45
C SER A 216 -16.30 -8.72 -6.54
N GLN A 217 -15.19 -8.12 -7.00
CA GLN A 217 -14.25 -8.81 -7.89
C GLN A 217 -13.56 -9.97 -7.19
N ILE A 218 -13.13 -9.77 -5.94
CA ILE A 218 -12.53 -10.83 -5.12
C ILE A 218 -13.53 -11.97 -4.90
N PHE A 219 -14.77 -11.66 -4.56
CA PHE A 219 -15.85 -12.63 -4.41
C PHE A 219 -16.07 -13.46 -5.68
N ARG A 220 -16.04 -12.81 -6.85
CA ARG A 220 -16.20 -13.48 -8.15
C ARG A 220 -15.09 -14.49 -8.40
N VAL A 221 -13.83 -14.12 -8.19
CA VAL A 221 -12.67 -14.97 -8.53
C VAL A 221 -12.37 -16.04 -7.48
N LEU A 222 -12.89 -15.89 -6.25
CA LEU A 222 -12.76 -16.88 -5.20
C LEU A 222 -13.73 -18.06 -5.41
N LYS A 223 -13.28 -19.28 -5.15
CA LYS A 223 -14.13 -20.50 -5.20
C LYS A 223 -15.19 -20.48 -4.08
N PRO A 224 -16.35 -21.14 -4.28
CA PRO A 224 -17.30 -21.37 -3.19
C PRO A 224 -16.62 -22.03 -1.97
N GLY A 225 -16.88 -21.51 -0.78
CA GLY A 225 -16.21 -21.94 0.46
C GLY A 225 -14.80 -21.38 0.68
N GLY A 226 -14.21 -20.71 -0.32
CA GLY A 226 -12.90 -20.06 -0.21
C GLY A 226 -12.93 -18.88 0.77
N VAL A 227 -11.75 -18.48 1.25
CA VAL A 227 -11.59 -17.43 2.27
C VAL A 227 -10.85 -16.23 1.70
N PHE A 228 -11.38 -15.05 2.00
CA PHE A 228 -10.74 -13.75 1.77
C PHE A 228 -10.23 -13.19 3.10
N GLY A 229 -8.96 -12.79 3.15
CA GLY A 229 -8.37 -12.05 4.27
C GLY A 229 -7.86 -10.69 3.84
N VAL A 230 -8.11 -9.66 4.64
CA VAL A 230 -7.59 -8.32 4.37
C VAL A 230 -7.10 -7.63 5.63
N TYR A 231 -5.97 -6.95 5.50
CA TYR A 231 -5.58 -5.85 6.38
C TYR A 231 -5.94 -4.55 5.67
N GLU A 232 -6.96 -3.85 6.17
CA GLU A 232 -7.49 -2.65 5.52
C GLU A 232 -7.10 -1.37 6.28
N TRP A 233 -6.84 -0.32 5.50
CA TRP A 233 -6.70 1.03 6.01
C TRP A 233 -8.07 1.68 6.13
N LEU A 234 -8.48 2.00 7.36
CA LEU A 234 -9.80 2.56 7.65
C LEU A 234 -9.71 3.69 8.66
N MET A 235 -10.62 4.66 8.51
CA MET A 235 -10.86 5.66 9.54
C MET A 235 -11.68 5.02 10.67
N THR A 236 -11.30 5.26 11.92
CA THR A 236 -12.00 4.68 13.08
C THR A 236 -13.34 5.38 13.35
N ASP A 237 -14.08 4.89 14.34
CA ASP A 237 -15.34 5.50 14.78
C ASP A 237 -15.14 6.89 15.42
N ASN A 238 -13.93 7.24 15.88
CA ASN A 238 -13.64 8.58 16.40
C ASN A 238 -13.38 9.60 15.29
N TYR A 239 -13.17 9.16 14.05
CA TYR A 239 -13.02 10.08 12.92
C TYR A 239 -14.32 10.82 12.67
N ASP A 240 -14.21 12.15 12.60
CA ASP A 240 -15.31 13.08 12.38
C ASP A 240 -14.98 13.94 11.17
N ASN A 241 -15.82 13.86 10.13
CA ASN A 241 -15.62 14.60 8.90
C ASN A 241 -15.97 16.09 9.05
N ASP A 242 -16.71 16.49 10.09
CA ASP A 242 -17.01 17.89 10.37
C ASP A 242 -15.88 18.58 11.15
N ASN A 243 -14.92 17.80 11.68
CA ASN A 243 -13.73 18.30 12.35
C ASN A 243 -12.59 18.54 11.34
N GLU A 244 -12.11 19.79 11.25
CA GLU A 244 -11.03 20.19 10.34
C GLU A 244 -9.73 19.43 10.58
N ARG A 245 -9.29 19.27 11.84
CA ARG A 245 -8.06 18.53 12.19
C ARG A 245 -8.14 17.06 11.77
N HIS A 246 -9.30 16.43 11.94
CA HIS A 246 -9.50 15.06 11.51
C HIS A 246 -9.39 14.96 9.98
N ARG A 247 -9.99 15.90 9.24
CA ARG A 247 -9.87 15.98 7.79
C ARG A 247 -8.44 16.26 7.33
N GLU A 248 -7.67 17.09 8.04
CA GLU A 248 -6.24 17.33 7.77
C GLU A 248 -5.42 16.06 7.89
N ILE A 249 -5.61 15.29 8.96
CA ILE A 249 -4.93 14.01 9.18
C ILE A 249 -5.28 13.02 8.07
N ARG A 250 -6.58 12.84 7.77
CA ARG A 250 -7.04 11.97 6.67
C ARG A 250 -6.44 12.39 5.33
N LEU A 251 -6.50 13.69 5.01
CA LEU A 251 -6.02 14.21 3.73
C LEU A 251 -4.50 14.06 3.58
N GLY A 252 -3.74 14.25 4.66
CA GLY A 252 -2.30 14.04 4.66
C GLY A 252 -1.90 12.58 4.46
N ILE A 253 -2.64 11.64 5.04
CA ILE A 253 -2.50 10.20 4.74
C ILE A 253 -2.83 9.94 3.27
N GLU A 254 -3.97 10.45 2.78
CA GLU A 254 -4.39 10.24 1.39
C GLU A 254 -3.36 10.75 0.37
N GLN A 255 -2.83 11.95 0.60
CA GLN A 255 -1.80 12.56 -0.24
C GLN A 255 -0.44 11.87 -0.11
N GLY A 256 -0.06 11.44 1.08
CA GLY A 256 1.26 10.85 1.29
C GLY A 256 1.35 9.39 0.88
N ASP A 257 0.21 8.71 0.77
CA ASP A 257 0.11 7.29 0.44
C ASP A 257 -0.60 7.00 -0.91
N GLY A 258 -1.00 8.02 -1.67
CA GLY A 258 -1.61 7.82 -3.00
C GLY A 258 -2.99 7.17 -2.94
N ILE A 259 -3.79 7.54 -1.93
CA ILE A 259 -5.13 7.02 -1.71
C ILE A 259 -6.15 8.03 -2.23
N SER A 260 -7.10 7.57 -3.03
CA SER A 260 -8.11 8.45 -3.63
C SER A 260 -9.07 9.02 -2.58
N ASN A 261 -9.55 8.15 -1.68
CA ASN A 261 -10.42 8.51 -0.56
C ASN A 261 -10.48 7.36 0.47
N MET A 262 -10.16 7.64 1.73
CA MET A 262 -10.37 6.70 2.83
C MET A 262 -11.81 6.72 3.34
N VAL A 263 -12.28 5.59 3.86
CA VAL A 263 -13.62 5.39 4.41
C VAL A 263 -13.56 4.90 5.86
N ARG A 264 -14.69 4.96 6.58
CA ARG A 264 -14.76 4.47 7.96
C ARG A 264 -14.80 2.94 8.04
N ILE A 265 -14.45 2.40 9.22
CA ILE A 265 -14.56 0.97 9.54
C ILE A 265 -15.97 0.44 9.22
N SER A 266 -17.02 1.17 9.61
CA SER A 266 -18.40 0.78 9.35
C SER A 266 -18.70 0.60 7.85
N GLU A 267 -18.09 1.42 7.00
CA GLU A 267 -18.24 1.36 5.54
C GLU A 267 -17.48 0.16 4.96
N GLY A 268 -16.27 -0.14 5.46
CA GLY A 268 -15.51 -1.34 5.08
C GLY A 268 -16.24 -2.65 5.44
N ILE A 269 -16.80 -2.73 6.65
CA ILE A 269 -17.61 -3.88 7.08
C ILE A 269 -18.90 -4.00 6.25
N ALA A 270 -19.54 -2.88 5.91
CA ALA A 270 -20.72 -2.89 5.06
C ALA A 270 -20.37 -3.36 3.64
N ALA A 271 -19.26 -2.89 3.08
CA ALA A 271 -18.77 -3.25 1.75
C ALA A 271 -18.48 -4.74 1.60
N ILE A 272 -17.80 -5.37 2.56
CA ILE A 272 -17.47 -6.80 2.48
C ILE A 272 -18.72 -7.68 2.54
N LYS A 273 -19.71 -7.28 3.35
CA LYS A 273 -21.02 -7.95 3.42
C LYS A 273 -21.84 -7.73 2.15
N ALA A 274 -21.86 -6.51 1.61
CA ALA A 274 -22.57 -6.16 0.38
C ALA A 274 -22.02 -6.93 -0.83
N ALA A 275 -20.71 -7.21 -0.87
CA ALA A 275 -20.08 -8.06 -1.88
C ALA A 275 -20.52 -9.55 -1.80
N GLY A 276 -21.24 -9.96 -0.75
CA GLY A 276 -21.79 -11.30 -0.59
C GLY A 276 -21.03 -12.22 0.35
N PHE A 277 -19.97 -11.73 1.01
CA PHE A 277 -19.20 -12.55 1.95
C PHE A 277 -19.90 -12.73 3.30
N GLU A 278 -19.70 -13.90 3.90
CA GLU A 278 -19.95 -14.15 5.31
C GLU A 278 -18.73 -13.72 6.13
N LEU A 279 -18.85 -12.61 6.87
CA LEU A 279 -17.77 -12.10 7.70
C LEU A 279 -17.60 -12.96 8.96
N GLU A 280 -16.50 -13.73 9.03
CA GLU A 280 -16.23 -14.67 10.12
C GLU A 280 -15.49 -14.03 11.29
N LEU A 281 -14.57 -13.11 10.98
CA LEU A 281 -13.77 -12.38 11.96
C LEU A 281 -13.54 -10.97 11.44
N HIS A 282 -13.65 -9.98 12.32
CA HIS A 282 -13.06 -8.67 12.09
C HIS A 282 -12.52 -8.09 13.39
N GLU A 283 -11.39 -7.40 13.31
CA GLU A 283 -10.70 -6.86 14.48
C GLU A 283 -9.74 -5.75 14.07
N ASP A 284 -9.67 -4.69 14.87
CA ASP A 284 -8.61 -3.70 14.75
C ASP A 284 -7.32 -4.21 15.44
N LEU A 285 -6.39 -4.73 14.65
CA LEU A 285 -5.14 -5.26 15.17
C LEU A 285 -4.23 -4.18 15.77
N ALA A 286 -4.40 -2.92 15.37
CA ALA A 286 -3.65 -1.80 15.94
C ALA A 286 -4.00 -1.50 17.40
N LYS A 287 -5.18 -1.95 17.86
CA LYS A 287 -5.67 -1.75 19.24
C LYS A 287 -5.26 -2.86 20.21
N ARG A 288 -4.65 -3.94 19.73
CA ARG A 288 -4.18 -4.99 20.62
C ARG A 288 -3.04 -4.45 21.50
N PRO A 289 -2.95 -4.89 22.77
CA PRO A 289 -1.92 -4.42 23.67
C PRO A 289 -0.55 -4.97 23.25
N ASP A 290 0.27 -4.12 22.65
CA ASP A 290 1.66 -4.42 22.29
C ASP A 290 2.62 -3.54 23.10
N ALA A 291 3.84 -4.06 23.32
CA ALA A 291 4.88 -3.33 24.05
C ALA A 291 5.34 -2.08 23.29
N THR A 292 5.31 -2.13 21.96
CA THR A 292 5.75 -1.07 21.06
C THR A 292 4.61 -0.75 20.08
N PRO A 293 4.24 0.52 19.91
CA PRO A 293 3.18 0.89 18.97
C PRO A 293 3.58 0.58 17.53
N TRP A 294 2.62 0.19 16.68
CA TRP A 294 2.86 -0.12 15.27
C TRP A 294 3.49 1.06 14.48
N TYR A 295 3.24 2.30 14.93
CA TYR A 295 3.75 3.51 14.29
C TYR A 295 5.15 3.93 14.79
N TYR A 296 5.78 3.16 15.69
CA TYR A 296 7.12 3.51 16.21
C TYR A 296 8.17 3.75 15.12
N PRO A 297 8.20 3.03 13.97
CA PRO A 297 9.21 3.27 12.96
C PRO A 297 9.09 4.66 12.34
N LEU A 298 7.90 5.28 12.43
CA LEU A 298 7.58 6.59 11.87
C LEU A 298 7.66 7.73 12.90
N ALA A 299 7.53 7.40 14.19
CA ALA A 299 7.33 8.38 15.25
C ALA A 299 8.52 9.34 15.48
N GLY A 300 9.74 8.92 15.12
CA GLY A 300 10.95 9.69 15.42
C GLY A 300 11.19 9.92 16.92
N ASP A 301 10.62 9.09 17.79
CA ASP A 301 10.74 9.21 19.25
C ASP A 301 11.68 8.15 19.82
N PHE A 302 12.87 8.59 20.26
CA PHE A 302 13.88 7.70 20.84
C PHE A 302 13.42 6.99 22.12
N LYS A 303 12.34 7.45 22.78
CA LYS A 303 11.74 6.72 23.91
C LYS A 303 11.15 5.37 23.51
N MET A 304 10.88 5.17 22.22
CA MET A 304 10.33 3.92 21.67
C MET A 304 11.41 2.93 21.21
N MET A 305 12.69 3.21 21.45
CA MET A 305 13.77 2.26 21.15
C MET A 305 13.61 0.98 21.98
N GLY A 306 13.42 -0.14 21.31
CA GLY A 306 13.47 -1.47 21.92
C GLY A 306 14.88 -2.04 21.96
N SER A 307 15.77 -1.56 21.09
CA SER A 307 17.16 -2.00 20.96
C SER A 307 18.09 -0.88 20.45
N PRO A 308 19.42 -1.01 20.61
CA PRO A 308 20.38 -0.09 19.99
C PRO A 308 20.28 -0.01 18.46
N TRP A 309 19.78 -1.07 17.81
CA TRP A 309 19.64 -1.14 16.35
C TRP A 309 18.51 -0.24 15.82
N ASP A 310 17.56 0.16 16.69
CA ASP A 310 16.48 1.09 16.32
C ASP A 310 16.97 2.53 16.13
N PHE A 311 18.21 2.84 16.57
CA PHE A 311 18.73 4.21 16.55
C PHE A 311 18.67 4.83 15.14
N LEU A 312 19.13 4.10 14.12
CA LEU A 312 19.16 4.61 12.75
C LEU A 312 17.76 4.80 12.17
N THR A 313 16.84 3.87 12.46
CA THR A 313 15.43 3.94 12.06
C THR A 313 14.78 5.19 12.62
N ILE A 314 14.92 5.41 13.93
CA ILE A 314 14.29 6.55 14.62
C ILE A 314 14.96 7.87 14.24
N ALA A 315 16.30 7.92 14.24
CA ALA A 315 17.05 9.12 13.89
C ALA A 315 16.63 9.68 12.52
N ARG A 316 16.46 8.82 11.52
CA ARG A 316 16.02 9.21 10.17
C ARG A 316 14.63 9.85 10.15
N MET A 317 13.75 9.46 11.07
CA MET A 317 12.35 9.92 11.13
C MET A 317 12.13 11.13 12.05
N THR A 318 13.15 11.55 12.80
CA THR A 318 13.10 12.81 13.55
C THR A 318 12.95 14.03 12.62
N TRP A 319 12.48 15.15 13.17
CA TRP A 319 12.37 16.41 12.40
C TRP A 319 13.72 16.87 11.81
N TRP A 320 14.83 16.65 12.53
CA TRP A 320 16.17 17.01 12.06
C TRP A 320 16.73 15.98 11.08
N GLY A 321 16.49 14.68 11.29
CA GLY A 321 16.90 13.62 10.39
C GLY A 321 16.25 13.77 9.02
N ARG A 322 14.92 13.94 9.01
CA ARG A 322 14.16 14.30 7.81
C ARG A 322 14.67 15.60 7.22
N GLY A 323 14.82 16.66 8.03
CA GLY A 323 15.33 17.96 7.57
C GLY A 323 16.68 17.90 6.85
N ILE A 324 17.60 17.02 7.28
CA ILE A 324 18.87 16.77 6.58
C ILE A 324 18.60 16.10 5.23
N THR A 325 17.79 15.05 5.20
CA THR A 325 17.44 14.33 3.96
C THR A 325 16.74 15.24 2.95
N HIS A 326 15.72 16.01 3.36
CA HIS A 326 15.00 16.92 2.47
C HIS A 326 15.91 17.98 1.87
N LYS A 327 16.77 18.61 2.70
CA LYS A 327 17.74 19.60 2.21
C LYS A 327 18.76 18.99 1.25
N PHE A 328 19.26 17.80 1.55
CA PHE A 328 20.18 17.09 0.68
C PHE A 328 19.55 16.76 -0.67
N VAL A 329 18.33 16.22 -0.68
CA VAL A 329 17.57 15.92 -1.91
C VAL A 329 17.29 17.20 -2.70
N GLY A 330 16.87 18.28 -2.04
CA GLY A 330 16.63 19.57 -2.70
C GLY A 330 17.89 20.17 -3.34
N VAL A 331 19.05 20.02 -2.69
CA VAL A 331 20.34 20.41 -3.30
C VAL A 331 20.61 19.56 -4.54
N LEU A 332 20.49 18.22 -4.45
CA LEU A 332 20.71 17.31 -5.59
C LEU A 332 19.78 17.62 -6.77
N GLU A 333 18.52 17.97 -6.49
CA GLU A 333 17.55 18.39 -7.51
C GLU A 333 17.99 19.70 -8.18
N LYS A 334 18.38 20.70 -7.38
CA LYS A 334 18.83 22.02 -7.87
C LYS A 334 20.07 21.95 -8.76
N ILE A 335 21.01 21.05 -8.45
CA ILE A 335 22.22 20.84 -9.27
C ILE A 335 22.01 19.83 -10.40
N GLY A 336 20.79 19.33 -10.58
CA GLY A 336 20.40 18.43 -11.68
C GLY A 336 20.89 16.99 -11.54
N PHE A 337 21.34 16.57 -10.35
CA PHE A 337 21.69 15.18 -10.07
C PHE A 337 20.44 14.34 -9.75
N ALA A 338 19.52 14.86 -8.96
CA ALA A 338 18.20 14.24 -8.75
C ALA A 338 17.20 14.77 -9.79
N PRO A 339 16.23 13.96 -10.24
CA PRO A 339 15.17 14.45 -11.12
C PRO A 339 14.22 15.43 -10.43
N GLY A 340 13.57 16.29 -11.22
CA GLY A 340 12.60 17.26 -10.70
C GLY A 340 11.42 16.59 -10.00
N GLY A 341 10.96 17.17 -8.89
CA GLY A 341 9.86 16.64 -8.07
C GLY A 341 10.29 15.67 -6.98
N THR A 342 11.56 15.25 -6.93
CA THR A 342 12.04 14.28 -5.92
C THR A 342 11.90 14.83 -4.51
N GLN A 343 12.22 16.11 -4.28
CA GLN A 343 12.02 16.72 -2.97
C GLN A 343 10.54 16.78 -2.60
N LYS A 344 9.68 17.17 -3.55
CA LYS A 344 8.23 17.27 -3.33
C LYS A 344 7.62 15.91 -2.96
N THR A 345 8.03 14.83 -3.64
CA THR A 345 7.64 13.46 -3.27
C THR A 345 8.12 13.11 -1.86
N ALA A 346 9.38 13.40 -1.51
CA ALA A 346 9.91 13.14 -0.18
C ALA A 346 9.13 13.90 0.91
N ASP A 347 8.84 15.19 0.68
CA ASP A 347 8.05 16.04 1.58
C ASP A 347 6.64 15.46 1.79
N SER A 348 6.00 14.96 0.72
CA SER A 348 4.69 14.30 0.79
C SER A 348 4.72 13.01 1.60
N LEU A 349 5.77 12.19 1.48
CA LEU A 349 5.95 10.98 2.29
C LEU A 349 6.20 11.31 3.77
N ALA A 350 6.92 12.40 4.05
CA ALA A 350 7.14 12.87 5.41
C ALA A 350 5.85 13.35 6.06
N LEU A 351 4.99 14.04 5.30
CA LEU A 351 3.64 14.42 5.72
C LEU A 351 2.79 13.19 6.05
N ALA A 352 2.79 12.16 5.18
CA ALA A 352 2.11 10.89 5.47
C ALA A 352 2.56 10.30 6.81
N ALA A 353 3.88 10.20 7.03
CA ALA A 353 4.41 9.64 8.28
C ALA A 353 3.92 10.41 9.52
N ASP A 354 3.86 11.74 9.46
CA ASP A 354 3.35 12.57 10.56
C ASP A 354 1.84 12.38 10.77
N CYS A 355 1.05 12.35 9.68
CA CYS A 355 -0.39 12.14 9.75
C CYS A 355 -0.76 10.72 10.18
N LEU A 356 -0.01 9.69 9.79
CA LEU A 356 -0.18 8.31 10.25
C LEU A 356 0.05 8.21 11.77
N VAL A 357 1.13 8.83 12.28
CA VAL A 357 1.42 8.88 13.72
C VAL A 357 0.37 9.68 14.48
N ALA A 358 -0.09 10.81 13.94
CA ALA A 358 -1.16 11.61 14.55
C ALA A 358 -2.49 10.84 14.56
N GLY A 359 -2.88 10.25 13.44
CA GLY A 359 -4.08 9.42 13.31
C GLY A 359 -4.07 8.22 14.25
N ALA A 360 -2.91 7.62 14.50
CA ALA A 360 -2.76 6.57 15.49
C ALA A 360 -2.92 7.08 16.93
N LYS A 361 -2.26 8.19 17.28
CA LYS A 361 -2.29 8.77 18.64
C LYS A 361 -3.66 9.32 19.03
N GLU A 362 -4.39 9.83 18.05
CA GLU A 362 -5.75 10.36 18.22
C GLU A 362 -6.82 9.30 18.01
N ASP A 363 -6.44 8.04 17.76
CA ASP A 363 -7.34 6.92 17.47
C ASP A 363 -8.35 7.26 16.35
N LEU A 364 -7.88 7.87 15.26
CA LEU A 364 -8.67 8.28 14.09
C LEU A 364 -8.47 7.35 12.89
N PHE A 365 -7.37 6.60 12.86
CA PHE A 365 -6.96 5.77 11.73
C PHE A 365 -6.35 4.44 12.21
N THR A 366 -6.63 3.37 11.46
CA THR A 366 -5.96 2.07 11.63
C THR A 366 -5.45 1.56 10.27
N PRO A 367 -4.19 1.09 10.19
CA PRO A 367 -3.62 0.54 8.95
C PRO A 367 -3.90 -0.97 8.79
N MET A 368 -4.35 -1.64 9.85
CA MET A 368 -4.37 -3.10 9.92
C MET A 368 -5.69 -3.61 10.48
N TYR A 369 -6.80 -3.07 9.96
CA TYR A 369 -8.11 -3.60 10.27
C TYR A 369 -8.27 -4.96 9.61
N LEU A 370 -8.20 -6.03 10.39
CA LEU A 370 -8.33 -7.39 9.90
C LEU A 370 -9.79 -7.69 9.60
N MET A 371 -10.07 -8.19 8.41
CA MET A 371 -11.31 -8.88 8.09
C MET A 371 -10.99 -10.25 7.47
N VAL A 372 -11.63 -11.30 7.98
CA VAL A 372 -11.61 -12.65 7.40
C VAL A 372 -13.03 -13.01 7.06
N ALA A 373 -13.28 -13.28 5.79
CA ALA A 373 -14.62 -13.52 5.29
C ALA A 373 -14.65 -14.70 4.31
N ARG A 374 -15.71 -15.50 4.38
CA ARG A 374 -15.88 -16.70 3.57
C ARG A 374 -16.88 -16.44 2.45
N LYS A 375 -16.58 -16.94 1.25
CA LYS A 375 -17.59 -17.04 0.19
C LYS A 375 -18.51 -18.22 0.51
N PRO A 376 -19.83 -18.03 0.60
CA PRO A 376 -20.76 -19.12 0.86
C PRO A 376 -20.60 -20.29 -0.13
N LEU A 377 -21.00 -21.49 0.28
CA LEU A 377 -20.94 -22.70 -0.57
C LEU A 377 -22.01 -22.72 -1.68
N LYS A 378 -22.98 -21.78 -1.66
CA LYS A 378 -24.15 -21.75 -2.54
C LYS A 378 -24.36 -20.39 -3.16
#